data_AF-A0A383A342-F1
#
_entry.id   AF-A0A383A342-F1
#
_cell.length_a   1.000
_cell.length_b   1.000
_cell.length_c   1.000
_cell.angle_alpha   90.00
_cell.angle_beta   90.00
_cell.angle_gamma   90.00
#
_symmetry.space_group_name_H-M   'P 1'
#
loop_
_entity.id
_entity.type
_entity.pdbx_description
1 polymer ?
#
loop_
_entity_poly.entity_id
_entity_poly.type
_entity_poly.pdbx_seq_one_letter_code
_entity_poly.pdbx_strand_id
1 'polypeptide(L)' 'MKKDKTMKPVSLIIGAGAGIGGNVGRRFAQAGYHAVLCRRTNKDGLDSLVERIKKEGKSASGYLL' A
#
# COMPACT_ATOMS: atom_id res chain seq x y z
N MET A 1 -1.25 -11.52 -24.08
CA MET A 1 -0.45 -10.47 -23.40
C MET A 1 0.37 -11.14 -22.30
N LYS A 2 1.68 -11.33 -22.47
CA LYS A 2 2.54 -11.96 -21.45
C LYS A 2 2.83 -10.91 -20.38
N LYS A 3 2.36 -11.11 -19.13
CA LYS A 3 2.74 -10.23 -18.00
C LYS A 3 4.25 -10.31 -17.82
N ASP A 4 4.92 -9.18 -17.92
CA ASP A 4 6.31 -9.05 -17.53
C ASP A 4 6.45 -9.50 -16.07
N LYS A 5 7.25 -10.55 -15.83
CA LYS A 5 7.45 -11.14 -14.50
C LYS A 5 8.10 -10.17 -13.51
N THR A 6 8.60 -9.02 -13.98
CA THR A 6 9.20 -7.97 -13.15
C THR A 6 8.19 -6.95 -12.62
N MET A 7 7.01 -6.83 -13.24
CA MET A 7 6.00 -5.83 -12.87
C MET A 7 4.96 -6.39 -11.90
N LYS A 8 4.95 -5.87 -10.67
CA LYS A 8 3.94 -6.22 -9.66
C LYS A 8 2.59 -5.62 -10.04
N PRO A 9 1.47 -6.36 -9.89
CA PRO A 9 0.16 -5.76 -10.01
C PRO A 9 -0.03 -4.69 -8.92
N VAL A 10 -0.79 -3.64 -9.21
CA VAL A 10 -0.99 -2.50 -8.30
C VAL A 10 -2.38 -2.59 -7.67
N SER A 11 -2.45 -2.32 -6.37
CA SER A 11 -3.71 -2.11 -5.64
C SER A 11 -3.73 -0.68 -5.12
N LEU A 12 -4.73 0.11 -5.52
CA LEU A 12 -4.94 1.49 -5.06
C LEU A 12 -6.03 1.51 -3.99
N ILE A 13 -5.67 2.01 -2.80
CA ILE A 13 -6.57 2.12 -1.67
C ILE A 13 -6.81 3.59 -1.36
N ILE A 14 -8.02 4.05 -1.67
CA ILE A 14 -8.53 5.35 -1.25
C ILE A 14 -9.16 5.18 0.13
N GLY A 15 -8.70 5.96 1.12
CA GLY A 15 -9.14 5.81 2.52
C GLY A 15 -8.26 4.84 3.34
N ALA A 16 -6.95 4.84 3.12
CA ALA A 16 -5.96 4.00 3.79
C ALA A 16 -5.65 4.40 5.26
N GLY A 17 -6.70 4.67 6.06
CA GLY A 17 -6.59 5.00 7.48
C GLY A 17 -6.09 3.84 8.36
N ALA A 18 -5.99 4.07 9.67
CA ALA A 18 -5.51 3.07 10.63
C ALA A 18 -6.43 1.83 10.77
N GLY A 19 -7.70 1.95 10.34
CA GLY A 19 -8.69 0.86 10.34
C GLY A 19 -8.61 -0.03 9.09
N ILE A 20 -9.75 -0.18 8.41
CA ILE A 20 -9.92 -1.16 7.34
C ILE A 20 -9.00 -0.88 6.15
N GLY A 21 -8.99 0.34 5.62
CA GLY A 21 -8.23 0.65 4.40
C GLY A 21 -6.74 0.34 4.51
N GLY A 22 -6.09 0.68 5.63
CA GLY A 22 -4.69 0.36 5.83
C GLY A 22 -4.40 -1.14 5.92
N ASN A 23 -5.31 -1.92 6.53
CA ASN A 23 -5.19 -3.38 6.59
C ASN A 23 -5.45 -4.05 5.24
N VAL A 24 -6.41 -3.54 4.45
CA VAL A 24 -6.67 -3.99 3.08
C VAL A 24 -5.41 -3.80 2.22
N GLY A 25 -4.80 -2.61 2.25
CA GLY A 25 -3.58 -2.34 1.49
C GLY A 25 -2.41 -3.24 1.91
N ARG A 26 -2.22 -3.47 3.21
CA ARG A 26 -1.25 -4.45 3.71
C ARG A 26 -1.54 -5.87 3.22
N ARG A 27 -2.81 -6.29 3.20
CA ARG A 27 -3.20 -7.63 2.72
C ARG A 27 -2.89 -7.82 1.23
N PHE A 28 -3.14 -6.81 0.39
CA PHE A 28 -2.75 -6.84 -1.01
C PHE A 28 -1.22 -6.89 -1.19
N ALA A 29 -0.47 -6.13 -0.40
CA ALA A 29 0.99 -6.18 -0.42
C ALA A 29 1.54 -7.58 -0.07
N GLN A 30 0.94 -8.25 0.92
CA GLN A 30 1.25 -9.64 1.29
C GLN A 30 0.92 -10.64 0.16
N ALA A 31 -0.13 -10.37 -0.62
CA ALA A 31 -0.51 -11.14 -1.79
C ALA A 31 0.34 -10.86 -3.05
N GLY A 32 1.39 -10.03 -2.94
CA GLY A 32 2.35 -9.78 -4.02
C GLY A 32 2.09 -8.53 -4.86
N TYR A 33 1.11 -7.70 -4.48
CA TYR A 33 0.84 -6.42 -5.13
C TYR A 33 1.80 -5.34 -4.64
N HIS A 34 1.97 -4.28 -5.43
CA HIS A 34 2.39 -2.98 -4.92
C HIS A 34 1.15 -2.24 -4.37
N ALA A 35 1.12 -1.94 -3.08
CA ALA A 35 0.01 -1.25 -2.44
C ALA A 35 0.21 0.27 -2.45
N VAL A 36 -0.69 0.99 -3.11
CA VAL A 36 -0.74 2.44 -3.10
C VAL A 36 -1.77 2.88 -2.07
N LEU A 37 -1.32 3.57 -1.03
CA LEU A 37 -2.13 3.96 0.13
C LEU A 37 -2.40 5.46 0.08
N CYS A 38 -3.68 5.83 0.02
CA CYS A 38 -4.06 7.24 -0.03
C CYS A 38 -4.86 7.66 1.21
N ARG A 39 -4.50 8.81 1.80
CA ARG A 39 -5.25 9.45 2.89
C ARG A 39 -5.57 10.90 2.55
N ARG A 40 -6.63 11.43 3.17
CA ARG A 40 -6.93 12.87 3.09
C ARG A 40 -5.95 13.71 3.91
N THR A 41 -5.54 13.22 5.09
CA THR A 41 -4.65 13.92 6.03
C THR A 41 -3.77 12.92 6.81
N ASN A 42 -2.96 13.42 7.75
CA ASN A 42 -2.10 12.65 8.64
C ASN A 42 -0.99 11.87 7.90
N LYS A 43 0.05 12.63 7.47
CA LYS A 43 1.23 12.12 6.76
C LYS A 43 2.02 11.12 7.61
N ASP A 44 2.24 11.40 8.89
CA ASP A 44 3.02 10.51 9.77
C ASP A 44 2.37 9.14 9.93
N GLY A 45 1.04 9.10 10.07
CA GLY A 45 0.30 7.85 10.12
C GLY A 45 0.27 7.11 8.79
N LEU A 46 0.37 7.81 7.66
CA LEU A 46 0.54 7.22 6.33
C LEU A 46 1.93 6.62 6.17
N ASP A 47 2.96 7.37 6.52
CA ASP A 47 4.36 6.95 6.43
C ASP A 47 4.63 5.75 7.33
N SER A 48 4.10 5.77 8.56
CA SER A 48 4.17 4.63 9.48
C SER A 48 3.56 3.36 8.87
N LEU A 49 2.45 3.49 8.15
CA LEU A 49 1.79 2.35 7.49
C LEU A 49 2.61 1.84 6.30
N VAL A 50 3.15 2.73 5.48
CA VAL A 50 4.03 2.38 4.34
C VAL A 50 5.30 1.70 4.84
N GLU A 51 5.97 2.28 5.83
CA GLU A 51 7.21 1.73 6.38
C GLU A 51 6.98 0.38 7.05
N ARG A 52 5.85 0.16 7.72
CA ARG A 52 5.46 -1.17 8.23
C ARG A 52 5.39 -2.20 7.10
N ILE A 53 4.73 -1.87 5.99
CA ILE A 53 4.61 -2.79 4.84
C ILE A 53 5.99 -3.07 4.21
N LYS A 54 6.85 -2.05 4.09
CA LYS A 54 8.22 -2.23 3.58
C LYS A 54 9.09 -3.07 4.50
N LYS A 55 8.99 -2.90 5.83
CA LYS A 55 9.68 -3.73 6.83
C LYS A 55 9.28 -5.20 6.77
N GLU A 56 8.08 -5.51 6.27
CA GLU A 56 7.64 -6.88 5.96
C GLU A 56 8.20 -7.44 4.62
N GLY A 57 9.11 -6.70 3.97
CA GLY A 57 9.66 -7.05 2.67
C GLY A 57 8.66 -6.91 1.52
N LYS A 58 7.56 -6.16 1.73
CA LYS A 58 6.52 -5.95 0.72
C LYS A 58 6.66 -4.56 0.09
N SER A 59 5.85 -4.30 -0.93
CA SER A 59 5.99 -3.08 -1.75
C SER A 59 4.79 -2.15 -1.53
N ALA A 60 5.07 -0.90 -1.16
CA ALA A 60 4.03 0.11 -0.95
C ALA A 60 4.52 1.54 -1.19
N SER A 61 3.59 2.41 -1.56
CA SER A 61 3.75 3.87 -1.69
C SER A 61 2.59 4.59 -1.00
N GLY A 62 2.82 5.82 -0.54
CA GLY A 62 1.82 6.62 0.16
C GLY A 62 1.62 8.00 -0.45
N TYR A 63 0.38 8.43 -0.62
CA TYR A 63 0.02 9.76 -1.11
C TYR A 63 -1.06 10.42 -0.22
N LEU A 64 -0.95 11.74 -0.04
CA LEU A 64 -2.08 12.53 0.42
C LEU A 64 -2.91 12.98 -0.78
N LEU A 65 -4.24 12.98 -0.63
CA LEU A 65 -5.21 13.43 -1.62
C LEU A 65 -5.89 14.72 -1.15
#